data_AF-A0A2E4JUU2-F1
#
_entry.id   AF-A0A2E4JUU2-F1
#
_cell.length_a   1.000
_cell.length_b   1.000
_cell.length_c   1.000
_cell.angle_alpha   90.00
_cell.angle_beta   90.00
_cell.angle_gamma   90.00
#
_symmetry.space_group_name_H-M   'P 1'
#
loop_
_entity.id
_entity.type
_entity.pdbx_description
1 polymer ?
#
loop_
_entity_poly.entity_id
_entity_poly.type
_entity_poly.pdbx_seq_one_letter_code
_entity_poly.pdbx_strand_id
1 'polypeptide(L)'
;MRKSIYTISIMIIISLFACAEKEENDCDECGGSLLEGYFYKTVEADDLANLAGINIITDLGACIRFKLDGEEFSEADVVPDCCCDL
;
A
#
# COMPACT_ATOMS: atom_id res chain seq x y z
N MET A 1 -36.81 -29.74 -12.38
CA MET A 1 -35.76 -28.95 -13.08
C MET A 1 -34.95 -28.19 -12.03
N ARG A 2 -33.86 -28.77 -11.50
CA ARG A 2 -33.02 -28.21 -10.42
C ARG A 2 -31.56 -28.09 -10.88
N LYS A 3 -31.32 -27.48 -12.05
CA LYS A 3 -29.97 -27.36 -12.63
C LYS A 3 -29.47 -25.92 -12.78
N SER A 4 -30.26 -24.92 -12.39
CA SER A 4 -29.97 -23.51 -12.70
C SER A 4 -29.31 -22.70 -11.58
N ILE A 5 -29.21 -23.24 -10.35
CA ILE A 5 -28.69 -22.49 -9.19
C ILE A 5 -27.16 -22.66 -9.04
N TYR A 6 -26.60 -23.81 -9.46
CA TYR A 6 -25.17 -24.09 -9.31
C TYR A 6 -24.27 -23.31 -10.28
N THR A 7 -24.79 -22.88 -11.43
CA THR A 7 -24.02 -22.16 -12.46
C THR A 7 -23.77 -20.70 -12.12
N ILE A 8 -24.66 -20.05 -11.36
CA ILE A 8 -24.48 -18.65 -10.91
C ILE A 8 -23.43 -18.58 -9.79
N SER A 9 -23.33 -19.63 -8.97
CA SER A 9 -22.41 -19.68 -7.82
C SER A 9 -20.93 -19.80 -8.22
N ILE A 10 -20.62 -20.24 -9.44
CA ILE A 10 -19.23 -20.45 -9.90
C ILE A 10 -18.61 -19.17 -10.47
N MET A 11 -19.42 -18.27 -11.05
CA MET A 11 -18.92 -17.01 -11.62
C MET A 11 -18.44 -16.00 -10.55
N ILE A 12 -18.97 -16.08 -9.33
CA ILE A 12 -18.61 -15.16 -8.23
C ILE A 12 -17.25 -15.51 -7.60
N ILE A 13 -16.79 -16.77 -7.74
CA ILE A 13 -15.52 -17.22 -7.16
C ILE A 13 -14.33 -16.78 -8.02
N ILE A 14 -14.53 -16.57 -9.32
CA ILE A 14 -13.46 -16.22 -10.27
C ILE A 14 -13.12 -14.71 -10.19
N SER A 15 -14.05 -13.85 -9.75
CA SER A 15 -13.79 -12.42 -9.55
C SER A 15 -12.94 -12.09 -8.31
N LEU A 16 -12.69 -13.06 -7.42
CA LEU A 16 -11.87 -12.88 -6.22
C LEU A 16 -10.40 -13.31 -6.41
N PHE A 17 -10.04 -13.87 -7.57
CA PHE A 17 -8.68 -14.32 -7.88
C PHE A 17 -7.96 -13.38 -8.87
N ALA A 18 -8.34 -12.10 -8.90
CA ALA A 18 -7.68 -11.08 -9.70
C ALA A 18 -6.50 -10.37 -9.01
N CYS A 19 -6.07 -10.84 -7.82
CA CYS A 19 -4.78 -10.46 -7.27
C CYS A 19 -3.72 -11.41 -7.85
N ALA A 20 -3.30 -11.05 -9.06
CA ALA A 20 -2.29 -11.73 -9.82
C ALA A 20 -0.88 -11.37 -9.31
N GLU A 21 0.02 -12.34 -9.44
CA GLU A 21 1.49 -12.20 -9.51
C GLU A 21 2.22 -11.90 -8.19
N LYS A 22 2.49 -13.00 -7.45
CA LYS A 22 3.48 -13.04 -6.37
C LYS A 22 4.89 -13.00 -6.99
N GLU A 23 5.37 -11.81 -7.36
CA GLU A 23 6.78 -11.51 -7.10
C GLU A 23 6.97 -11.54 -5.58
N GLU A 24 8.14 -11.90 -5.08
CA GLU A 24 8.48 -11.86 -3.64
C GLU A 24 8.59 -10.41 -3.12
N ASN A 25 7.66 -9.54 -3.50
CA ASN A 25 7.47 -8.25 -2.88
C ASN A 25 6.61 -8.52 -1.64
N ASP A 26 7.14 -8.18 -0.45
CA ASP A 26 6.54 -8.44 0.86
C ASP A 26 5.33 -7.53 1.15
N CYS A 27 4.47 -7.34 0.15
CA CYS A 27 3.32 -6.43 0.16
C CYS A 27 2.21 -6.89 1.11
N ASP A 28 2.29 -8.15 1.56
CA ASP A 28 1.44 -8.69 2.61
C ASP A 28 1.74 -7.97 3.96
N GLU A 29 2.93 -7.36 4.11
CA GLU A 29 3.39 -6.69 5.33
C GLU A 29 3.96 -5.27 5.08
N CYS A 30 3.12 -4.32 4.65
CA CYS A 30 3.49 -2.89 4.55
C CYS A 30 3.73 -2.19 5.92
N GLY A 31 3.51 -2.92 7.01
CA GLY A 31 3.89 -2.53 8.38
C GLY A 31 3.00 -1.45 9.02
N GLY A 32 1.71 -1.48 8.73
CA GLY A 32 0.71 -0.67 9.43
C GLY A 32 -0.58 -0.51 8.64
N SER A 33 -1.66 -0.15 9.32
CA SER A 33 -2.94 0.11 8.68
C SER A 33 -3.36 1.58 8.80
N LEU A 34 -4.31 1.98 7.95
CA LEU A 34 -4.95 3.30 8.03
C LEU A 34 -5.60 3.55 9.41
N LEU A 35 -6.10 2.49 10.06
CA LEU A 35 -6.70 2.57 11.40
C LEU A 35 -5.67 2.87 12.49
N GLU A 36 -4.40 2.56 12.25
CA GLU A 36 -3.27 2.86 13.13
C GLU A 36 -2.62 4.22 12.81
N GLY A 37 -3.20 4.95 11.84
CA GLY A 37 -2.75 6.28 11.43
C GLY A 37 -1.59 6.28 10.45
N TYR A 38 -1.29 5.13 9.83
CA TYR A 38 -0.29 5.06 8.76
C TYR A 38 -0.91 5.35 7.40
N PHE A 39 -0.18 6.14 6.62
CA PHE A 39 -0.47 6.48 5.24
C PHE A 39 0.69 6.03 4.34
N TYR A 40 0.39 5.89 3.05
CA TYR A 40 1.34 5.45 2.05
C TYR A 40 1.36 6.46 0.90
N LYS A 41 2.56 6.83 0.44
CA LYS A 41 2.71 7.65 -0.77
C LYS A 41 4.04 7.38 -1.46
N THR A 42 4.05 7.56 -2.77
CA THR A 42 5.28 7.71 -3.54
C THR A 42 5.93 9.05 -3.21
N VAL A 43 7.23 9.05 -2.97
CA VAL A 43 8.01 10.26 -2.65
C VAL A 43 8.08 11.19 -3.86
N GLU A 44 7.62 12.42 -3.67
CA GLU A 44 7.69 13.52 -4.62
C GLU A 44 8.78 14.52 -4.22
N ALA A 45 9.12 15.45 -5.12
CA ALA A 45 10.18 16.43 -4.89
C ALA A 45 9.92 17.32 -3.66
N ASP A 46 8.64 17.63 -3.39
CA ASP A 46 8.24 18.47 -2.27
C ASP A 46 8.34 17.73 -0.92
N ASP A 47 8.33 16.39 -0.93
CA ASP A 47 8.42 15.59 0.30
C ASP A 47 9.85 15.49 0.82
N LEU A 48 10.86 15.50 -0.06
CA LEU A 48 12.26 15.26 0.28
C LEU A 48 12.77 16.21 1.39
N ALA A 49 12.39 17.49 1.33
CA ALA A 49 12.79 18.46 2.33
C ALA A 49 12.20 18.14 3.71
N ASN A 50 10.94 17.71 3.75
CA ASN A 50 10.23 17.39 4.99
C ASN A 50 10.71 16.04 5.58
N LEU A 51 10.96 15.05 4.73
CA LEU A 51 11.54 13.75 5.13
C LEU A 51 12.96 13.90 5.67
N ALA A 52 13.79 14.75 5.07
CA ALA A 52 15.10 15.08 5.60
C ALA A 52 15.01 15.73 6.99
N GLY A 53 13.95 16.49 7.27
CA GLY A 53 13.67 17.07 8.59
C GLY A 53 13.50 16.04 9.72
N ILE A 54 13.08 14.82 9.38
CA ILE A 54 12.97 13.69 10.32
C ILE A 54 14.05 12.62 10.11
N ASN A 55 15.16 12.97 9.46
CA ASN A 55 16.30 12.10 9.15
C ASN A 55 15.98 10.88 8.28
N ILE A 56 14.94 10.96 7.46
CA ILE A 56 14.63 9.94 6.46
C ILE A 56 15.28 10.32 5.14
N ILE A 57 16.21 9.48 4.69
CA ILE A 57 16.93 9.64 3.42
C ILE A 57 16.39 8.59 2.46
N THR A 58 15.77 9.05 1.39
CA THR A 58 15.16 8.20 0.36
C THR A 58 15.20 8.91 -0.99
N ASP A 59 14.88 8.19 -2.06
CA ASP A 59 14.89 8.67 -3.43
C ASP A 59 13.49 9.06 -3.92
N LEU A 60 13.44 9.91 -4.94
CA LEU A 60 12.20 10.18 -5.67
C LEU A 60 11.65 8.89 -6.26
N GLY A 61 10.33 8.70 -6.15
CA GLY A 61 9.68 7.50 -6.66
C GLY A 61 9.68 6.33 -5.69
N ALA A 62 10.39 6.39 -4.56
CA ALA A 62 10.29 5.36 -3.53
C ALA A 62 8.91 5.40 -2.85
N CYS A 63 8.39 4.24 -2.43
CA CYS A 63 7.23 4.19 -1.57
C CYS A 63 7.60 4.37 -0.09
N ILE A 64 6.88 5.25 0.61
CA ILE A 64 7.03 5.44 2.05
C ILE A 64 5.73 5.15 2.79
N ARG A 65 5.86 4.54 3.97
CA ARG A 65 4.83 4.53 5.00
C ARG A 65 5.11 5.67 5.96
N PHE A 66 4.12 6.49 6.29
CA PHE A 66 4.33 7.65 7.16
C PHE A 66 3.14 7.95 8.08
N LYS A 67 3.41 8.74 9.11
CA LYS A 67 2.40 9.43 9.95
C LYS A 67 2.58 10.93 9.86
N LEU A 68 1.49 11.66 10.07
CA LEU A 68 1.48 13.12 10.15
C LEU A 68 1.22 13.57 11.59
N ASP A 69 1.86 14.65 12.01
CA ASP A 69 1.44 15.46 13.15
C ASP A 69 1.00 16.83 12.60
N GLY A 70 -0.32 17.02 12.47
CA GLY A 70 -0.88 18.12 11.70
C GLY A 70 -0.62 17.96 10.20
N GLU A 71 0.20 18.84 9.62
CA GLU A 71 0.56 18.84 8.20
C GLU A 71 2.00 18.34 7.94
N GLU A 72 2.76 18.05 9.00
CA GLU A 72 4.17 17.65 8.90
C GLU A 72 4.36 16.15 9.17
N PHE A 73 5.37 15.54 8.55
CA PHE A 73 5.74 14.15 8.83
C PHE A 73 6.25 14.02 10.28
N SER A 74 5.69 13.07 11.02
CA SER A 74 6.14 12.73 12.38
C SER A 74 6.93 11.42 12.44
N GLU A 75 6.64 10.50 11.53
CA GLU A 75 7.31 9.21 11.37
C GLU A 75 7.24 8.83 9.89
N ALA A 76 8.32 8.26 9.34
CA ALA A 76 8.29 7.67 8.02
C ALA A 76 9.32 6.55 7.87
N ASP A 77 8.99 5.54 7.07
CA ASP A 77 9.86 4.43 6.70
C ASP A 77 9.70 4.12 5.21
N VAL A 78 10.78 3.72 4.55
CA VAL A 78 10.73 3.23 3.17
C VAL A 78 10.19 1.80 3.17
N VAL A 79 9.18 1.55 2.35
CA VAL A 79 8.50 0.25 2.23
C VAL A 79 8.53 -0.22 0.77
N PRO A 80 8.22 -1.49 0.48
CA PRO A 80 8.14 -1.98 -0.89
C PRO A 80 7.18 -1.15 -1.75
N ASP A 81 7.52 -0.97 -3.03
CA ASP A 81 6.77 -0.08 -3.93
C ASP A 81 5.29 -0.46 -4.07
N CYS A 82 5.00 -1.75 -4.04
CA CYS A 82 3.64 -2.28 -4.09
C CYS A 82 2.74 -1.79 -2.94
N CYS A 83 3.29 -1.30 -1.83
CA CYS A 83 2.51 -0.71 -0.74
C CYS A 83 1.83 0.61 -1.13
N CYS A 84 2.31 1.26 -2.18
CA CYS A 84 1.72 2.48 -2.73
C CYS A 84 0.75 2.21 -3.89
N ASP A 85 0.62 0.94 -4.31
CA ASP A 85 -0.25 0.49 -5.41
C ASP A 85 -1.56 -0.17 -4.92
N LEU A 86 -1.82 -0.16 -3.61
CA LEU A 86 -2.97 -0.81 -2.94
C LEU A 86 -4.31 -0.07 -3.10
#